data_AF-A0A9X6UBZ2-F1
#
_entry.id   AF-A0A9X6UBZ2-F1
#
_cell.length_a   1.000
_cell.length_b   1.000
_cell.length_c   1.000
_cell.angle_alpha   90.00
_cell.angle_beta   90.00
_cell.angle_gamma   90.00
#
_symmetry.space_group_name_H-M   'P 1'
#
loop_
_entity.id
_entity.type
_entity.pdbx_description
1 polymer ?
#
loop_
_entity_poly.entity_id
_entity_poly.type
_entity_poly.pdbx_seq_one_letter_code
_entity_poly.pdbx_strand_id
1 'polypeptide(L)' 'MSLVAGFFQTHSVTKREMNKQFESKGYNSLKVKRFIFGRVLGYAPNIKDMTISEMEQVINYLKNTQLGDS' A
#
# COMPACT_ATOMS: atom_id res chain seq x y z
N MET A 1 -21.82 2.50 16.32
CA MET A 1 -20.34 2.62 16.27
C MET A 1 -19.98 4.06 15.97
N SER A 2 -19.00 4.64 16.65
CA SER A 2 -18.52 6.01 16.35
C SER A 2 -17.87 6.06 14.97
N LEU A 3 -18.18 7.09 14.17
CA LEU A 3 -17.59 7.30 12.83
C LEU A 3 -16.05 7.33 12.87
N VAL A 4 -15.49 7.87 13.95
CA VAL A 4 -14.04 7.95 14.19
C VAL A 4 -13.44 6.56 14.38
N ALA A 5 -14.11 5.69 15.14
CA ALA A 5 -13.64 4.32 15.36
C ALA A 5 -13.66 3.49 14.06
N GLY A 6 -14.68 3.69 13.22
CA GLY A 6 -14.76 3.05 11.90
C GLY A 6 -13.63 3.48 10.97
N PHE A 7 -13.32 4.78 10.92
CA PHE A 7 -12.24 5.32 10.09
C PHE A 7 -10.86 4.73 10.44
N PHE A 8 -10.51 4.69 11.74
CA PHE A 8 -9.25 4.10 12.19
C PHE A 8 -9.18 2.59 11.95
N GLN A 9 -10.30 1.87 12.10
CA GLN A 9 -10.37 0.45 11.76
C GLN A 9 -10.10 0.23 10.27
N THR A 10 -10.78 0.98 9.39
CA THR A 10 -10.57 0.87 7.94
C THR A 10 -9.11 1.15 7.56
N HIS A 11 -8.51 2.23 8.10
CA HIS A 11 -7.09 2.54 7.86
C HIS A 11 -6.17 1.38 8.25
N SER A 12 -6.38 0.80 9.44
CA SER A 12 -5.57 -0.31 9.94
C SER A 12 -5.70 -1.58 9.08
N VAL A 13 -6.91 -1.87 8.60
CA VAL A 13 -7.21 -3.04 7.77
C VAL A 13 -6.59 -2.88 6.38
N THR A 14 -6.76 -1.72 5.74
CA THR A 14 -6.18 -1.45 4.42
C THR A 14 -4.65 -1.49 4.48
N LYS A 15 -4.05 -0.91 5.52
CA LYS A 15 -2.60 -0.97 5.73
C LYS A 15 -2.09 -2.40 5.88
N ARG A 16 -2.81 -3.24 6.62
CA ARG A 16 -2.46 -4.66 6.81
C ARG A 16 -2.52 -5.42 5.49
N GLU A 17 -3.58 -5.21 4.71
CA GLU A 17 -3.73 -5.82 3.39
C GLU A 17 -2.61 -5.39 2.44
N MET A 18 -2.29 -4.08 2.39
CA MET A 18 -1.18 -3.58 1.59
C MET A 18 0.15 -4.26 1.95
N ASN A 19 0.47 -4.38 3.24
CA ASN A 19 1.69 -5.05 3.70
C ASN A 19 1.70 -6.53 3.31
N LYS A 20 0.56 -7.23 3.45
CA LYS A 20 0.42 -8.63 3.03
C LYS A 20 0.69 -8.80 1.55
N GLN A 21 0.23 -7.87 0.70
CA GLN A 21 0.51 -7.91 -0.73
C GLN A 21 2.00 -7.72 -1.03
N PHE A 22 2.67 -6.77 -0.38
CA PHE A 22 4.13 -6.62 -0.51
C PHE A 22 4.89 -7.89 -0.10
N GLU A 23 4.52 -8.49 1.03
CA GLU A 23 5.13 -9.73 1.53
C GLU A 23 4.90 -10.90 0.56
N SER A 24 3.68 -11.05 0.03
CA SER A 24 3.33 -12.12 -0.91
C SER A 24 4.13 -12.08 -2.21
N LYS A 25 4.59 -10.89 -2.60
CA LYS A 25 5.41 -10.67 -3.80
C LYS A 25 6.91 -10.68 -3.51
N GLY A 26 7.32 -10.84 -2.25
CA GLY A 26 8.72 -10.74 -1.83
C GLY A 26 9.29 -9.32 -1.82
N TYR A 27 8.45 -8.28 -1.91
CA TYR A 27 8.84 -6.87 -1.97
C TYR A 27 9.07 -6.28 -0.57
N ASN A 28 9.95 -6.92 0.20
CA ASN A 28 10.16 -6.59 1.61
C ASN A 28 11.10 -5.40 1.84
N SER A 29 11.94 -5.06 0.85
CA SER A 29 12.91 -3.98 1.01
C SER A 29 12.26 -2.59 0.96
N LEU A 30 12.69 -1.70 1.85
CA LEU A 30 12.22 -0.31 1.89
C LEU A 30 12.44 0.41 0.54
N LYS A 31 13.55 0.11 -0.14
CA LYS A 31 13.88 0.67 -1.45
C LYS A 31 12.86 0.26 -2.50
N VAL A 32 12.47 -1.02 -2.54
CA VAL A 32 11.44 -1.51 -3.48
C VAL A 32 10.07 -0.93 -3.15
N LYS A 33 9.70 -0.86 -1.87
CA LYS A 33 8.43 -0.23 -1.47
C LYS A 33 8.36 1.24 -1.92
N ARG A 34 9.42 2.03 -1.65
CA ARG A 34 9.52 3.43 -2.11
C ARG A 34 9.47 3.57 -3.62
N PHE A 35 10.13 2.66 -4.35
CA PHE A 35 10.07 2.64 -5.81
C PHE A 35 8.64 2.40 -6.32
N ILE A 36 7.95 1.40 -5.75
CA ILE A 36 6.54 1.10 -6.09
C ILE A 36 5.65 2.29 -5.76
N PHE A 37 5.84 2.94 -4.60
CA PHE A 37 5.07 4.13 -4.26
C PHE A 37 5.31 5.26 -5.27
N GLY A 38 6.57 5.54 -5.62
CA GLY A 38 6.89 6.54 -6.65
C GLY A 38 6.24 6.24 -8.00
N ARG A 39 6.16 4.95 -8.38
CA ARG A 39 5.53 4.52 -9.62
C ARG A 39 4.00 4.64 -9.60
N VAL A 40 3.37 4.27 -8.49
CA VAL A 40 1.90 4.23 -8.37
C VAL A 40 1.32 5.61 -8.04
N LEU A 41 1.96 6.34 -7.14
CA LEU A 41 1.44 7.58 -6.55
C LEU A 41 2.11 8.83 -7.14
N GLY A 42 3.22 8.68 -7.86
CA GLY A 42 4.04 9.81 -8.34
C GLY A 42 4.96 10.41 -7.27
N TYR A 43 4.94 9.90 -6.04
CA TYR A 43 5.79 10.33 -4.94
C TYR A 43 6.01 9.19 -3.92
N ALA A 44 6.91 9.39 -2.95
CA ALA A 44 7.28 8.36 -1.96
C ALA A 44 6.82 8.74 -0.53
N PRO A 45 5.55 8.47 -0.15
CA PRO A 45 5.06 8.71 1.20
C PRO A 45 5.75 7.81 2.23
N ASN A 46 5.73 8.25 3.50
CA ASN A 46 5.85 7.30 4.60
C ASN A 46 4.54 6.52 4.73
N ILE A 47 4.64 5.21 5.01
CA ILE A 47 3.48 4.32 5.16
C ILE A 47 2.49 4.80 6.25
N LYS A 48 2.97 5.56 7.26
CA LYS A 48 2.12 6.10 8.32
C LYS A 48 1.24 7.26 7.85
N ASP A 49 1.68 7.97 6.82
CA ASP A 49 1.06 9.20 6.33
C ASP A 49 0.14 8.94 5.12
N MET A 50 0.10 7.69 4.63
CA MET A 50 -0.75 7.30 3.51
C MET A 50 -2.23 7.36 3.89
N THR A 51 -3.01 7.90 2.96
CA THR A 51 -4.48 7.85 2.98
C THR A 51 -4.99 6.45 2.60
N ILE A 52 -6.26 6.16 2.91
CA ILE A 52 -6.91 4.90 2.52
C ILE A 52 -6.88 4.72 1.00
N SER A 53 -7.20 5.77 0.24
CA SER A 53 -7.23 5.72 -1.23
C SER A 53 -5.86 5.41 -1.83
N GLU A 54 -4.78 5.98 -1.29
CA GLU A 54 -3.42 5.69 -1.77
C GLU A 54 -3.01 4.24 -1.49
N MET A 55 -3.37 3.72 -0.31
CA MET A 55 -3.13 2.32 0.01
C MET A 55 -3.91 1.39 -0.92
N GLU A 56 -5.15 1.72 -1.26
CA GLU A 56 -5.96 0.96 -2.23
C GLU A 56 -5.35 0.97 -3.63
N GLN A 57 -4.86 2.12 -4.11
CA GLN A 57 -4.16 2.20 -5.40
C GLN A 57 -2.92 1.30 -5.43
N VAL A 58 -2.12 1.29 -4.36
CA VAL A 58 -0.96 0.42 -4.23
C VAL A 58 -1.37 -1.05 -4.18
N ILE A 59 -2.42 -1.39 -3.42
CA ILE A 59 -2.95 -2.77 -3.38
C ILE A 59 -3.37 -3.23 -4.77
N ASN A 60 -4.10 -2.41 -5.51
CA ASN A 60 -4.56 -2.74 -6.86
C ASN A 60 -3.38 -2.96 -7.82
N TYR A 61 -2.35 -2.12 -7.75
CA TYR A 61 -1.12 -2.33 -8.50
C TYR A 61 -0.45 -3.65 -8.14
N LEU A 62 -0.27 -3.94 -6.84
CA LEU A 62 0.39 -5.17 -6.38
C LEU A 62 -0.37 -6.43 -6.80
N LYS A 63 -1.70 -6.40 -6.81
CA LYS A 63 -2.54 -7.53 -7.24
C LYS A 63 -2.42 -7.81 -8.74
N ASN A 64 -2.32 -6.76 -9.55
CA ASN A 64 -2.41 -6.87 -11.00
C ASN A 64 -1.04 -6.87 -11.72
N THR A 65 0.07 -6.68 -11.01
CA THR A 65 1.40 -6.57 -11.63
C THR A 65 2.40 -7.55 -11.01
N GLN A 66 3.24 -8.16 -11.84
CA GLN A 66 4.50 -8.77 -11.43
C GLN A 66 5.63 -7.81 -11.83
N LEU A 67 6.50 -7.41 -10.90
CA LEU A 67 7.74 -6.71 -11.25
C LEU A 67 8.61 -7.66 -12.07
N GLY A 68 8.49 -7.57 -13.38
CA GLY A 68 9.07 -8.49 -14.36
C GLY A 68 8.53 -8.28 -15.78
N ASP A 69 7.35 -7.66 -15.92
CA ASP A 69 6.75 -7.34 -17.22
C ASP A 69 7.29 -6.01 -17.80
N SER A 70 8.59 -5.94 -18.08
CA SER A 70 9.21 -4.83 -18.82
C SER A 70 10.15 -5.36 -19.89
#